data_AF-E8R0H7-F1
#
_entry.id   AF-E8R0H7-F1
#
_cell.length_a   1.000
_cell.length_b   1.000
_cell.length_c   1.000
_cell.angle_alpha   90.00
_cell.angle_beta   90.00
_cell.angle_gamma   90.00
#
_symmetry.space_group_name_H-M   'P 1'
#
loop_
_entity.id
_entity.type
_entity.pdbx_description
1 polymer ?
#
loop_
_entity_poly.entity_id
_entity_poly.type
_entity_poly.pdbx_seq_one_letter_code
_entity_poly.pdbx_strand_id
1 'polypeptide(L)'
;MSHLGARRNLFNPSPVSRPLSKPVRHALRPLKADLVWLMMMVTLLLIVAAVTVWLVDATLGLLVGMGGLLVLLESWFTGLGYLERRPQLPTRDRWSIHFAALVPWMIGLGLAALLMTSLFLLSDWLGG
;
A
#
# COMPACT_ATOMS: atom_id res chain seq x y z
N MET A 1 -56.17 -11.30 26.76
CA MET A 1 -55.05 -10.47 27.26
C MET A 1 -53.83 -11.34 27.46
N SER A 2 -52.87 -11.26 26.55
CA SER A 2 -51.48 -11.68 26.79
C SER A 2 -50.57 -11.00 25.76
N HIS A 3 -50.49 -9.67 25.89
CA HIS A 3 -49.38 -8.89 25.37
C HIS A 3 -48.12 -9.26 26.15
N LEU A 4 -47.36 -10.25 25.67
CA LEU A 4 -45.99 -10.44 26.11
C LEU A 4 -45.10 -10.47 24.87
N GLY A 5 -44.37 -9.36 24.73
CA GLY A 5 -43.58 -8.99 23.58
C GLY A 5 -42.71 -10.12 23.07
N ALA A 6 -42.79 -10.34 21.77
CA ALA A 6 -41.74 -10.94 20.97
C ALA A 6 -40.47 -10.08 21.11
N ARG A 7 -39.75 -10.24 22.23
CA ARG A 7 -38.33 -9.90 22.29
C ARG A 7 -37.66 -10.75 21.22
N ARG A 8 -37.37 -10.12 20.10
CA ARG A 8 -36.53 -10.65 19.02
C ARG A 8 -35.25 -11.15 19.69
N ASN A 9 -35.15 -12.47 19.87
CA ASN A 9 -34.05 -13.10 20.58
C ASN A 9 -32.81 -12.99 19.68
N LEU A 10 -32.04 -11.91 19.85
CA LEU A 10 -30.82 -11.60 19.11
C LEU A 10 -29.73 -12.68 19.26
N PHE A 11 -29.90 -13.60 20.22
CA PHE A 11 -29.04 -14.75 20.46
C PHE A 11 -29.58 -16.06 19.85
N ASN A 12 -30.51 -16.00 18.89
CA ASN A 12 -30.70 -17.12 17.99
C ASN A 12 -29.69 -16.96 16.84
N PRO A 13 -28.46 -17.50 16.94
CA PRO A 13 -27.61 -17.55 15.77
C PRO A 13 -28.38 -18.36 14.74
N SER A 14 -28.84 -17.69 13.67
CA SER A 14 -29.33 -18.36 12.47
C SER A 14 -28.35 -19.48 12.16
N PRO A 15 -28.79 -20.74 11.93
CA PRO A 15 -27.88 -21.87 11.83
C PRO A 15 -26.80 -21.56 10.78
N VAL A 16 -25.61 -21.21 11.26
CA VAL A 16 -24.49 -20.82 10.41
C VAL A 16 -23.88 -22.11 9.90
N SER A 17 -24.55 -22.71 8.93
CA SER A 17 -24.07 -23.87 8.17
C SER A 17 -23.73 -23.45 6.75
N ARG A 18 -22.93 -22.39 6.62
CA ARG A 18 -21.98 -22.36 5.51
C ARG A 18 -20.61 -22.66 6.12
N PRO A 19 -19.99 -23.81 5.83
CA PRO A 19 -18.58 -23.98 6.15
C PRO A 19 -17.86 -22.77 5.56
N LEU A 20 -17.09 -22.06 6.39
CA LEU A 20 -16.28 -20.94 5.94
C LEU A 20 -15.33 -21.51 4.88
N SER A 21 -15.71 -21.38 3.61
CA SER A 21 -14.94 -21.95 2.51
C SER A 21 -13.57 -21.32 2.61
N LYS A 22 -12.54 -22.14 2.83
CA LYS A 22 -11.14 -21.68 2.93
C LYS A 22 -10.91 -20.71 1.77
N PRO A 23 -10.44 -19.47 2.01
CA PRO A 23 -10.24 -18.51 0.94
C PRO A 23 -9.39 -19.18 -0.14
N VAL A 24 -9.97 -19.31 -1.33
CA VAL A 24 -9.28 -19.92 -2.47
C VAL A 24 -8.11 -19.00 -2.79
N ARG A 25 -6.89 -19.49 -2.61
CA ARG A 25 -5.68 -18.75 -3.01
C ARG A 25 -5.64 -18.77 -4.53
N HIS A 26 -6.22 -17.75 -5.15
CA HIS A 26 -6.05 -17.53 -6.56
C HIS A 26 -4.62 -17.02 -6.80
N ALA A 27 -3.93 -17.62 -7.77
CA ALA A 27 -2.60 -17.18 -8.14
C ALA A 27 -2.73 -15.84 -8.87
N LEU A 28 -2.11 -14.80 -8.33
CA LEU A 28 -2.05 -13.47 -8.96
C LEU A 28 -1.39 -13.61 -10.34
N ARG A 29 -2.14 -13.29 -11.41
CA ARG A 29 -1.63 -13.34 -12.79
C ARG A 29 -1.33 -11.92 -13.26
N PRO A 30 -0.06 -11.46 -13.19
CA PRO A 30 0.30 -10.14 -13.68
C PRO A 30 0.15 -10.08 -15.22
N LEU A 31 -0.36 -8.97 -15.73
CA LEU A 31 -0.33 -8.67 -17.15
C LEU A 31 1.03 -8.04 -17.49
N LYS A 32 1.48 -8.17 -18.75
CA LYS A 32 2.68 -7.48 -19.26
C LYS A 32 2.69 -5.99 -18.94
N ALA A 33 1.53 -5.33 -19.00
CA ALA A 33 1.40 -3.91 -18.71
C ALA A 33 1.63 -3.56 -17.24
N ASP A 34 1.30 -4.47 -16.32
CA ASP A 34 1.70 -4.31 -14.93
C ASP A 34 3.23 -4.43 -14.89
N LEU A 35 3.84 -5.49 -15.44
CA LEU A 35 5.31 -5.72 -15.39
C LEU A 35 6.12 -4.52 -15.88
N VAL A 36 5.65 -3.87 -16.95
CA VAL A 36 6.25 -2.63 -17.45
C VAL A 36 6.16 -1.51 -16.42
N TRP A 37 5.03 -1.33 -15.75
CA TRP A 37 4.88 -0.35 -14.67
C TRP A 37 5.87 -0.61 -13.52
N LEU A 38 6.07 -1.86 -13.09
CA LEU A 38 7.03 -2.18 -12.01
C LEU A 38 8.41 -1.75 -12.42
N MET A 39 8.79 -2.16 -13.62
CA MET A 39 10.12 -1.96 -14.13
C MET A 39 10.41 -0.47 -14.24
N MET A 40 9.48 0.33 -14.76
CA MET A 40 9.61 1.78 -14.81
C MET A 40 9.76 2.40 -13.41
N MET A 41 8.95 1.98 -12.44
CA MET A 41 9.02 2.52 -11.07
C MET A 41 10.28 2.10 -10.32
N VAL A 42 10.73 0.85 -10.48
CA VAL A 42 11.97 0.35 -9.88
C VAL A 42 13.17 1.05 -10.52
N THR A 43 13.20 1.24 -11.84
CA THR A 43 14.26 2.00 -12.50
C THR A 43 14.30 3.44 -11.99
N LEU A 44 13.14 4.10 -11.87
CA LEU A 44 13.07 5.44 -11.30
C LEU A 44 13.60 5.49 -9.85
N LEU A 45 13.21 4.53 -9.02
CA LEU A 45 13.70 4.41 -7.64
C LEU A 45 15.22 4.25 -7.59
N LEU A 46 15.79 3.39 -8.44
CA LEU A 46 17.24 3.18 -8.49
C LEU A 46 17.99 4.44 -8.90
N ILE A 47 17.43 5.22 -9.84
CA ILE A 47 17.99 6.52 -10.21
C ILE A 47 17.96 7.47 -9.02
N VAL A 48 16.82 7.58 -8.32
CA VAL A 48 16.68 8.44 -7.14
C VAL A 48 17.65 8.00 -6.04
N ALA A 49 17.75 6.71 -5.74
CA ALA A 49 18.67 6.18 -4.75
C ALA A 49 20.13 6.47 -5.12
N ALA A 50 20.52 6.26 -6.38
CA ALA A 50 21.87 6.56 -6.85
C ALA A 50 22.20 8.06 -6.76
N VAL A 51 21.26 8.93 -7.11
CA VAL A 51 21.41 10.38 -6.95
C VAL A 51 21.57 10.76 -5.48
N THR A 52 20.81 10.14 -4.56
CA THR A 52 20.94 10.36 -3.12
C THR A 52 22.30 9.92 -2.58
N VAL A 53 22.82 8.78 -3.05
CA VAL A 53 24.19 8.33 -2.73
C VAL A 53 25.21 9.38 -3.15
N TRP A 54 25.03 9.96 -4.34
CA TRP A 54 25.98 10.91 -4.91
C TRP A 54 25.91 12.30 -4.26
N LEU A 55 24.72 12.77 -3.89
CA LEU A 55 24.52 14.13 -3.38
C LEU A 55 24.54 14.25 -1.86
N VAL A 56 24.20 13.18 -1.14
CA VAL A 56 23.96 13.26 0.31
C VAL A 56 24.86 12.29 1.08
N ASP A 57 24.53 11.00 1.05
CA ASP A 57 25.29 9.96 1.73
C ASP A 57 24.88 8.56 1.23
N ALA A 58 25.83 7.62 1.23
CA ALA A 58 25.59 6.24 0.82
C ALA A 58 24.55 5.53 1.69
N THR A 59 24.55 5.79 3.00
CA THR A 59 23.61 5.20 3.96
C THR A 59 22.18 5.63 3.67
N LEU A 60 21.98 6.93 3.39
CA LEU A 60 20.67 7.46 3.02
C LEU A 60 20.21 6.93 1.66
N GLY A 61 21.10 6.84 0.68
CA GLY A 61 20.77 6.23 -0.62
C GLY A 61 20.33 4.77 -0.48
N LEU A 62 20.99 3.98 0.37
CA LEU A 62 20.58 2.61 0.69
C LEU A 62 19.21 2.55 1.37
N LEU A 63 18.96 3.40 2.36
CA LEU A 63 17.66 3.48 3.05
C LEU A 63 16.53 3.86 2.09
N VAL A 64 16.77 4.83 1.20
CA VAL A 64 15.81 5.23 0.15
C VAL A 64 15.55 4.06 -0.80
N GLY A 65 16.59 3.35 -1.24
CA GLY A 65 16.45 2.19 -2.12
C GLY A 65 15.66 1.05 -1.48
N MET A 66 16.02 0.65 -0.26
CA MET A 66 15.35 -0.44 0.45
C MET A 66 13.90 -0.07 0.84
N GLY A 67 13.70 1.10 1.44
CA GLY A 67 12.38 1.55 1.85
C GLY A 67 11.46 1.77 0.65
N GLY A 68 11.96 2.42 -0.40
CA GLY A 68 11.22 2.62 -1.65
C GLY A 68 10.86 1.31 -2.33
N LEU A 69 11.76 0.31 -2.32
CA LEU A 69 11.48 -0.99 -2.94
C LEU A 69 10.38 -1.74 -2.19
N LEU A 70 10.41 -1.71 -0.86
CA LEU A 70 9.37 -2.29 -0.02
C LEU A 70 8.00 -1.67 -0.34
N VAL A 71 7.94 -0.33 -0.36
CA VAL A 71 6.71 0.43 -0.67
C VAL A 71 6.20 0.13 -2.08
N LEU A 72 7.09 0.08 -3.07
CA LEU A 72 6.71 -0.24 -4.45
C LEU A 72 6.15 -1.66 -4.58
N LEU A 73 6.82 -2.65 -3.98
CA LEU A 73 6.37 -4.04 -4.01
C LEU A 73 5.03 -4.20 -3.28
N GLU A 74 4.86 -3.57 -2.12
CA GLU A 74 3.60 -3.62 -1.40
C GLU A 74 2.46 -2.98 -2.20
N SER A 75 2.67 -1.77 -2.71
CA SER A 75 1.69 -1.05 -3.53
C SER A 75 1.30 -1.83 -4.78
N TRP A 76 2.29 -2.46 -5.41
CA TRP A 76 2.11 -3.37 -6.54
C TRP A 76 1.23 -4.57 -6.19
N PHE A 77 1.52 -5.27 -5.09
CA PHE A 77 0.73 -6.43 -4.66
C PHE A 77 -0.70 -6.03 -4.29
N THR A 78 -0.87 -4.89 -3.63
CA THR A 78 -2.21 -4.32 -3.35
C THR A 78 -2.96 -4.03 -4.64
N GLY A 79 -2.31 -3.42 -5.63
CA GLY A 79 -2.89 -3.15 -6.94
C GLY A 79 -3.28 -4.43 -7.69
N LEU A 80 -2.40 -5.43 -7.73
CA LEU A 80 -2.69 -6.74 -8.32
C LEU A 80 -3.86 -7.45 -7.62
N GLY A 81 -3.94 -7.39 -6.29
CA GLY A 81 -5.04 -7.98 -5.53
C GLY A 81 -6.39 -7.31 -5.81
N TYR A 82 -6.39 -6.02 -6.18
CA TYR A 82 -7.58 -5.32 -6.65
C TYR A 82 -7.93 -5.70 -8.09
N LEU A 83 -6.94 -5.74 -8.98
CA LEU A 83 -7.10 -6.08 -10.40
C LEU A 83 -7.55 -7.52 -10.61
N GLU A 84 -7.17 -8.44 -9.72
CA GLU A 84 -7.66 -9.81 -9.73
C GLU A 84 -9.20 -9.88 -9.63
N ARG A 85 -9.80 -8.96 -8.86
CA ARG A 85 -11.26 -8.86 -8.72
C ARG A 85 -11.93 -8.17 -9.93
N ARG A 86 -11.15 -7.50 -10.78
CA ARG A 86 -11.64 -6.71 -11.93
C ARG A 86 -10.70 -6.85 -13.15
N PRO A 87 -10.62 -8.03 -13.78
CA PRO A 87 -9.62 -8.34 -14.80
C PRO A 87 -9.81 -7.60 -16.13
N GLN A 88 -11.01 -7.06 -16.41
CA GLN A 88 -11.37 -6.46 -17.71
C GLN A 88 -11.01 -4.98 -17.86
N LEU A 89 -10.24 -4.41 -16.92
CA LEU A 89 -9.88 -2.99 -16.98
C LEU A 89 -8.82 -2.69 -18.05
N PRO A 90 -8.95 -1.56 -18.77
CA PRO A 90 -7.95 -1.13 -19.74
C PRO A 90 -6.63 -0.76 -19.06
N THR A 91 -5.53 -0.85 -19.81
CA THR A 91 -4.16 -0.66 -19.30
C THR A 91 -3.96 0.65 -18.52
N ARG A 92 -4.54 1.75 -18.99
CA ARG A 92 -4.45 3.07 -18.34
C ARG A 92 -5.04 3.06 -16.93
N ASP A 93 -6.18 2.39 -16.76
CA ASP A 93 -6.87 2.33 -15.46
C ASP A 93 -6.11 1.42 -14.49
N ARG A 94 -5.44 0.37 -14.99
CA ARG A 94 -4.57 -0.48 -14.16
C ARG A 94 -3.42 0.30 -13.54
N TRP A 95 -2.77 1.17 -14.31
CA TRP A 95 -1.71 2.04 -13.78
C TRP A 95 -2.25 2.99 -12.71
N SER A 96 -3.43 3.55 -12.94
CA SER A 96 -4.07 4.43 -11.95
C SER A 96 -4.33 3.72 -10.61
N ILE A 97 -4.65 2.42 -10.64
CA ILE A 97 -4.86 1.60 -9.44
C ILE A 97 -3.55 1.39 -8.68
N HIS A 98 -2.45 1.10 -9.39
CA HIS A 98 -1.13 0.98 -8.75
C HIS A 98 -0.69 2.31 -8.14
N PHE A 99 -0.94 3.44 -8.82
CA PHE A 99 -0.70 4.76 -8.23
C PHE A 99 -1.59 5.04 -7.02
N ALA A 100 -2.87 4.68 -7.08
CA ALA A 100 -3.78 4.84 -5.94
C ALA A 100 -3.34 4.01 -4.72
N ALA A 101 -2.71 2.85 -4.94
CA ALA A 101 -2.11 2.06 -3.87
C ALA A 101 -0.81 2.69 -3.32
N LEU A 102 -0.09 3.46 -4.13
CA LEU A 102 1.15 4.14 -3.75
C LEU A 102 0.90 5.44 -2.96
N VAL A 103 -0.17 6.18 -3.27
CA VAL A 103 -0.48 7.49 -2.67
C VAL A 103 -0.50 7.48 -1.13
N PRO A 104 -1.14 6.51 -0.44
CA PRO A 104 -1.13 6.46 1.02
C PRO A 104 0.27 6.39 1.61
N TRP A 105 1.17 5.62 0.98
CA TRP A 105 2.57 5.51 1.40
C TRP A 105 3.31 6.84 1.23
N MET A 106 3.13 7.50 0.08
CA MET A 106 3.76 8.80 -0.18
C MET A 106 3.34 9.86 0.84
N ILE A 107 2.05 9.90 1.18
CA ILE A 107 1.52 10.85 2.16
C ILE A 107 2.03 10.49 3.56
N GLY A 108 1.91 9.22 3.97
CA GLY A 108 2.30 8.78 5.31
C GLY A 108 3.80 8.94 5.58
N LEU A 109 4.64 8.46 4.68
CA LEU A 109 6.09 8.56 4.81
C LEU A 109 6.58 10.00 4.62
N GLY A 110 6.01 10.74 3.67
CA GLY A 110 6.34 12.15 3.47
C GLY A 110 6.01 13.00 4.70
N LEU A 111 4.84 12.81 5.29
CA LEU A 111 4.46 13.51 6.51
C LEU A 111 5.35 13.12 7.69
N ALA A 112 5.65 11.83 7.87
CA ALA A 112 6.54 11.37 8.92
C ALA A 112 7.95 11.96 8.79
N ALA A 113 8.49 11.98 7.57
CA ALA A 113 9.78 12.59 7.28
C ALA A 113 9.78 14.10 7.58
N LEU A 114 8.76 14.83 7.12
CA LEU A 114 8.62 16.26 7.39
C LEU A 114 8.53 16.56 8.90
N LEU A 115 7.77 15.77 9.66
CA LEU A 115 7.68 15.92 11.11
C LEU A 115 9.02 15.66 11.78
N MET A 116 9.72 14.57 11.41
CA MET A 116 11.06 14.28 11.91
C MET A 116 12.03 15.43 11.64
N THR A 117 12.12 15.90 10.40
CA THR A 117 12.98 17.03 10.03
C THR A 117 12.59 18.32 10.77
N SER A 118 11.29 18.59 10.94
CA SER A 118 10.81 19.76 11.67
C SER A 118 11.21 19.73 13.15
N LEU A 119 11.22 18.55 13.78
CA LEU A 119 11.67 18.38 15.16
C LEU A 119 13.17 18.67 15.31
N PHE A 120 13.99 18.20 14.37
CA PHE A 120 15.43 18.52 14.37
C PHE A 120 15.66 20.02 14.21
N LEU A 121 14.99 20.67 13.26
CA LEU A 121 15.10 22.11 13.06
C LEU A 121 14.66 22.92 14.28
N LEU A 122 13.58 22.50 14.94
CA LEU A 122 13.11 23.16 16.16
C LEU A 122 14.10 22.96 17.31
N SER A 123 14.69 21.77 17.45
CA SER A 123 15.72 21.48 18.44
C SER A 123 16.95 22.36 18.23
N ASP A 124 17.42 22.48 16.99
CA ASP A 124 18.57 23.32 16.65
C ASP A 124 18.29 24.80 16.94
N TRP A 125 17.05 25.25 16.72
CA TRP A 125 16.63 26.63 17.05
C TRP A 125 16.55 26.89 18.55
N LEU A 126 16.12 25.90 19.36
CA LEU A 126 15.99 26.04 20.81
C LEU A 126 17.31 25.85 21.57
N GLY A 127 18.24 25.07 21.02
CA GLY A 127 19.53 24.76 21.64
C GLY A 127 20.69 25.64 21.19
N GLY A 128 20.47 26.52 20.20
CA GLY A 128 21.43 27.50 19.69
C GLY A 128 21.42 28.84 20.41
#